data_AF-K0SJ86-F1
#
_entry.id   AF-K0SJ86-F1
#
_cell.length_a   1.000
_cell.length_b   1.000
_cell.length_c   1.000
_cell.angle_alpha   90.00
_cell.angle_beta   90.00
_cell.angle_gamma   90.00
#
_symmetry.space_group_name_H-M   'P 1'
#
loop_
_entity.id
_entity.type
_entity.pdbx_description
1 polymer ?
#
loop_
_entity_poly.entity_id
_entity_poly.type
_entity_poly.pdbx_seq_one_letter_code
_entity_poly.pdbx_strand_id
1 'polypeptide(L)'
;MVQKRVNKGDAEAIYFLGGAYYGGELGLVKNVPRAIELWTEAAELGSLDAQGINHWQQAAMKGHVRSRVILGDAEASEENYKLAVQHWMISAKMGDEESLKNIKDMFKDGEATKAQYAEALLGYRDAVEEMKSPQREEAKRLGI
;
A
#
# COMPACT_ATOMS: atom_id res chain seq x y z
N MET A 1 9.09 -26.67 6.84
CA MET A 1 7.71 -27.16 7.05
C MET A 1 6.67 -26.37 6.25
N VAL A 2 6.82 -25.04 6.10
CA VAL A 2 5.91 -24.17 5.32
C VAL A 2 5.64 -24.67 3.90
N GLN A 3 6.66 -25.07 3.13
CA GLN A 3 6.47 -25.53 1.74
C GLN A 3 5.55 -26.76 1.61
N LYS A 4 5.55 -27.68 2.59
CA LYS A 4 4.65 -28.84 2.56
C LYS A 4 3.19 -28.44 2.78
N ARG A 5 2.93 -27.36 3.51
CA ARG A 5 1.58 -26.81 3.75
C ARG A 5 1.12 -25.99 2.54
N VAL A 6 2.01 -25.19 1.96
CA VAL A 6 1.78 -24.47 0.70
C VAL A 6 1.37 -25.45 -0.41
N ASN A 7 2.11 -26.54 -0.59
CA ASN A 7 1.79 -27.56 -1.60
C ASN A 7 0.43 -28.28 -1.35
N LYS A 8 -0.16 -28.12 -0.17
CA LYS A 8 -1.48 -28.67 0.19
C LYS A 8 -2.61 -27.64 0.10
N GLY A 9 -2.33 -26.41 -0.36
CA GLY A 9 -3.33 -25.35 -0.46
C GLY A 9 -3.70 -24.72 0.88
N ASP A 10 -2.81 -24.79 1.88
CA ASP A 10 -3.04 -24.15 3.18
C ASP A 10 -2.94 -22.63 3.04
N ALA A 11 -4.09 -21.95 3.16
CA ALA A 11 -4.22 -20.51 2.91
C ALA A 11 -3.28 -19.67 3.80
N GLU A 12 -3.10 -20.04 5.06
CA GLU A 12 -2.22 -19.32 6.01
C GLU A 12 -0.74 -19.55 5.69
N ALA A 13 -0.38 -20.77 5.25
CA ALA A 13 0.98 -21.04 4.81
C ALA A 13 1.33 -20.31 3.51
N ILE A 14 0.36 -20.15 2.61
CA ILE A 14 0.51 -19.39 1.36
C ILE A 14 0.62 -17.89 1.67
N TYR A 15 -0.21 -17.37 2.57
CA TYR A 15 -0.12 -15.99 3.06
C TYR A 15 1.27 -15.69 3.64
N PHE A 16 1.75 -16.55 4.53
CA PHE A 16 3.07 -16.42 5.14
C PHE A 16 4.21 -16.49 4.11
N LEU A 17 4.09 -17.35 3.09
CA LEU A 17 5.06 -17.41 1.99
C LEU A 17 5.06 -16.13 1.15
N GLY A 18 3.88 -15.54 0.93
CA GLY A 18 3.76 -14.22 0.29
C GLY A 18 4.54 -13.15 1.06
N GLY A 19 4.39 -13.12 2.39
CA GLY A 19 5.17 -12.25 3.27
C GLY A 19 6.67 -12.47 3.16
N ALA A 20 7.12 -13.72 3.12
CA ALA A 20 8.53 -14.05 2.98
C ALA A 20 9.13 -13.55 1.64
N TYR A 21 8.40 -13.70 0.53
CA TYR A 21 8.81 -13.11 -0.76
C TYR A 21 8.75 -11.58 -0.75
N TYR A 22 7.82 -11.01 0.00
CA TYR A 22 7.66 -9.57 0.15
C TYR A 22 8.86 -8.93 0.88
N GLY A 23 9.28 -9.53 1.99
CA GLY A 23 10.40 -9.08 2.82
C GLY A 23 11.78 -9.51 2.32
N GLY A 24 11.85 -10.56 1.50
CA GLY A 24 13.13 -11.22 1.18
C GLY A 24 13.67 -12.03 2.36
N GLU A 25 12.78 -12.65 3.11
CA GLU A 25 13.08 -13.40 4.33
C GLU A 25 13.33 -14.88 4.02
N LEU A 26 13.79 -15.64 5.03
CA LEU A 26 14.01 -17.09 4.91
C LEU A 26 15.00 -17.49 3.79
N GLY A 27 15.89 -16.58 3.42
CA GLY A 27 16.84 -16.76 2.32
C GLY A 27 16.24 -16.58 0.92
N LEU A 28 15.01 -16.06 0.83
CA LEU A 28 14.38 -15.73 -0.45
C LEU A 28 14.82 -14.34 -0.93
N VAL A 29 14.97 -14.21 -2.25
CA VAL A 29 15.14 -12.89 -2.87
C VAL A 29 13.79 -12.18 -2.87
N LYS A 30 13.79 -10.90 -2.49
CA LYS A 30 12.59 -10.06 -2.52
C LYS A 30 11.94 -10.07 -3.90
N ASN A 31 10.66 -10.41 -3.95
CA ASN A 31 9.86 -10.46 -5.17
C ASN A 31 8.41 -10.04 -4.88
N VAL A 32 8.14 -8.75 -5.04
CA VAL A 32 6.83 -8.15 -4.75
C VAL A 32 5.71 -8.67 -5.66
N PRO A 33 5.88 -8.81 -6.99
CA PRO A 33 4.86 -9.44 -7.85
C PRO A 33 4.48 -10.84 -7.37
N ARG A 34 5.46 -11.67 -7.00
CA ARG A 34 5.20 -13.01 -6.50
C ARG A 34 4.48 -13.02 -5.15
N ALA A 35 4.81 -12.08 -4.26
CA ALA A 35 4.10 -11.93 -3.00
C ALA A 35 2.60 -11.61 -3.21
N ILE A 36 2.30 -10.70 -4.16
CA ILE A 36 0.91 -10.32 -4.49
C ILE A 36 0.14 -11.50 -5.07
N GLU A 37 0.74 -12.29 -5.97
CA GLU A 37 0.12 -13.52 -6.48
C GLU A 37 -0.24 -14.48 -5.34
N LEU A 38 0.70 -14.73 -4.43
CA LEU A 38 0.49 -15.65 -3.30
C LEU A 38 -0.56 -15.13 -2.32
N TRP A 39 -0.59 -13.83 -2.02
CA TRP A 39 -1.65 -13.25 -1.19
C TRP A 39 -3.02 -13.30 -1.87
N THR A 40 -3.06 -13.15 -3.19
CA THR A 40 -4.32 -13.31 -3.95
C THR A 40 -4.82 -14.75 -3.86
N GLU A 41 -3.94 -15.73 -4.06
CA GLU A 41 -4.24 -17.16 -3.91
C GLU A 41 -4.69 -17.50 -2.48
N ALA A 42 -3.99 -17.00 -1.46
CA ALA A 42 -4.38 -17.18 -0.06
C ALA A 42 -5.77 -16.59 0.24
N ALA A 43 -6.09 -15.43 -0.34
CA ALA A 43 -7.39 -14.80 -0.17
C ALA A 43 -8.52 -15.63 -0.81
N GLU A 44 -8.28 -16.18 -2.01
CA GLU A 44 -9.23 -17.08 -2.69
C GLU A 44 -9.44 -18.39 -1.91
N LEU A 45 -8.42 -18.87 -1.22
CA LEU A 45 -8.46 -20.06 -0.37
C LEU A 45 -9.02 -19.80 1.05
N GLY A 46 -9.39 -18.56 1.37
CA GLY A 46 -10.11 -18.22 2.61
C GLY A 46 -9.24 -17.69 3.75
N SER A 47 -7.99 -17.28 3.53
CA SER A 47 -7.21 -16.57 4.55
C SER A 47 -7.81 -15.18 4.78
N LEU A 48 -8.24 -14.91 6.01
CA LEU A 48 -8.90 -13.65 6.39
C LEU A 48 -7.93 -12.47 6.27
N ASP A 49 -6.67 -12.66 6.66
CA ASP A 49 -5.64 -11.63 6.59
C ASP A 49 -5.32 -11.27 5.12
N ALA A 50 -5.20 -12.29 4.27
CA ALA A 50 -4.99 -12.08 2.83
C ALA A 50 -6.21 -11.43 2.15
N GLN A 51 -7.44 -11.77 2.57
CA GLN A 51 -8.66 -11.14 2.07
C GLN A 51 -8.74 -9.66 2.43
N GLY A 52 -8.36 -9.29 3.66
CA GLY A 52 -8.31 -7.89 4.09
C GLY A 52 -7.35 -7.07 3.24
N ILE A 53 -6.12 -7.57 3.05
CA ILE A 53 -5.10 -6.92 2.22
C ILE A 53 -5.57 -6.81 0.76
N ASN A 54 -6.13 -7.88 0.18
CA ASN A 54 -6.62 -7.87 -1.19
C ASN A 54 -7.79 -6.89 -1.36
N HIS A 55 -8.74 -6.84 -0.43
CA HIS A 55 -9.82 -5.85 -0.46
C HIS A 55 -9.31 -4.40 -0.38
N TRP A 56 -8.33 -4.12 0.48
CA TRP A 56 -7.73 -2.80 0.55
C TRP A 56 -6.90 -2.46 -0.69
N GLN A 57 -6.19 -3.42 -1.27
CA GLN A 57 -5.48 -3.26 -2.55
C GLN A 57 -6.44 -3.00 -3.71
N GLN A 58 -7.56 -3.72 -3.79
CA GLN A 58 -8.59 -3.51 -4.81
C GLN A 58 -9.30 -2.16 -4.63
N ALA A 59 -9.63 -1.78 -3.39
CA ALA A 59 -10.20 -0.47 -3.09
C ALA A 59 -9.21 0.65 -3.44
N ALA A 60 -7.92 0.45 -3.12
CA ALA A 60 -6.84 1.34 -3.47
C ALA A 60 -6.62 1.49 -4.99
N MET A 61 -6.73 0.39 -5.75
CA MET A 61 -6.69 0.41 -7.22
C MET A 61 -7.91 1.12 -7.83
N LYS A 62 -9.06 1.07 -7.14
CA LYS A 62 -10.28 1.79 -7.50
C LYS A 62 -10.31 3.23 -6.99
N GLY A 63 -9.22 3.71 -6.39
CA GLY A 63 -9.05 5.10 -5.96
C GLY A 63 -9.53 5.43 -4.54
N HIS A 64 -9.77 4.42 -3.69
CA HIS A 64 -10.14 4.65 -2.30
C HIS A 64 -8.92 4.97 -1.44
N VAL A 65 -8.69 6.27 -1.24
CA VAL A 65 -7.54 6.84 -0.52
C VAL A 65 -7.37 6.23 0.88
N ARG A 66 -8.44 6.14 1.67
CA ARG A 66 -8.38 5.64 3.07
C ARG A 66 -7.90 4.20 3.19
N SER A 67 -8.10 3.36 2.18
CA SER A 67 -7.60 1.97 2.19
C SER A 67 -6.08 1.91 2.01
N ARG A 68 -5.48 2.85 1.27
CA ARG A 68 -4.02 2.96 1.14
C ARG A 68 -3.38 3.47 2.44
N VAL A 69 -4.03 4.40 3.14
CA VAL A 69 -3.56 4.91 4.44
C VAL A 69 -3.48 3.76 5.46
N ILE A 70 -4.54 2.98 5.59
CA ILE A 70 -4.61 1.83 6.51
C ILE A 70 -3.52 0.80 6.20
N LEU A 71 -3.25 0.52 4.92
CA LEU A 71 -2.14 -0.35 4.54
C LEU A 71 -0.78 0.22 4.97
N GLY A 72 -0.57 1.54 4.80
CA GLY A 72 0.67 2.17 5.26
C GLY A 72 0.84 2.09 6.78
N ASP A 73 -0.24 2.30 7.53
CA ASP A 73 -0.23 2.26 8.98
C ASP A 73 0.01 0.84 9.52
N ALA A 74 -0.61 -0.17 8.91
CA ALA A 74 -0.39 -1.57 9.25
C ALA A 74 1.08 -1.98 9.05
N GLU A 75 1.69 -1.57 7.94
CA GLU A 75 3.10 -1.85 7.67
C GLU A 75 4.03 -1.10 8.61
N ALA A 76 3.67 0.13 9.01
CA ALA A 76 4.42 0.87 10.02
C ALA A 76 4.37 0.22 11.40
N SER A 77 3.24 -0.40 11.78
CA SER A 77 3.14 -1.14 13.05
C SER A 77 3.97 -2.43 13.07
N GLU A 78 4.26 -3.01 11.91
CA GLU A 78 5.12 -4.18 11.74
C GLU A 78 6.59 -3.79 11.46
N GLU A 79 6.98 -2.53 11.70
CA GLU A 79 8.32 -1.97 11.44
C GLU A 79 8.77 -2.04 9.95
N ASN A 80 7.85 -2.28 9.03
CA ASN A 80 8.09 -2.29 7.59
C ASN A 80 8.04 -0.88 6.99
N TYR A 81 8.80 0.07 7.57
CA TYR A 81 8.71 1.50 7.25
C TYR A 81 8.92 1.83 5.77
N LYS A 82 9.78 1.08 5.07
CA LYS A 82 9.99 1.25 3.63
C LYS A 82 8.71 1.01 2.83
N LEU A 83 7.90 0.02 3.21
CA LEU A 83 6.62 -0.26 2.57
C LEU A 83 5.55 0.73 3.04
N ALA A 84 5.52 1.06 4.33
CA ALA A 84 4.61 2.08 4.85
C ALA A 84 4.71 3.40 4.06
N VAL A 85 5.95 3.87 3.84
CA VAL A 85 6.24 5.06 3.01
C VAL A 85 5.73 4.89 1.58
N GLN A 86 5.84 3.71 0.97
CA GLN A 86 5.31 3.47 -0.38
C GLN A 86 3.78 3.56 -0.44
N HIS A 87 3.08 2.99 0.55
CA HIS A 87 1.62 3.09 0.64
C HIS A 87 1.17 4.53 0.84
N TRP A 88 1.76 5.24 1.80
CA TRP A 88 1.48 6.64 2.05
C TRP A 88 1.84 7.53 0.86
N MET A 89 2.91 7.24 0.10
CA MET A 89 3.26 8.03 -1.10
C MET A 89 2.15 8.02 -2.14
N ILE A 90 1.46 6.90 -2.30
CA ILE A 90 0.36 6.77 -3.26
C ILE A 90 -0.86 7.56 -2.76
N SER A 91 -1.20 7.47 -1.48
CA SER A 91 -2.27 8.28 -0.87
C SER A 91 -1.99 9.77 -0.94
N ALA A 92 -0.76 10.19 -0.62
CA ALA A 92 -0.34 11.59 -0.67
C ALA A 92 -0.47 12.15 -2.09
N LYS A 93 -0.09 11.37 -3.12
CA LYS A 93 -0.32 11.68 -4.55
C LYS A 93 -1.79 11.74 -4.96
N MET A 94 -2.71 11.38 -4.07
CA MET A 94 -4.15 11.52 -4.25
C MET A 94 -4.75 12.66 -3.41
N GLY A 95 -3.91 13.46 -2.76
CA GLY A 95 -4.33 14.59 -1.94
C GLY A 95 -4.58 14.25 -0.46
N ASP A 96 -4.11 13.11 0.01
CA ASP A 96 -4.23 12.73 1.43
C ASP A 96 -3.17 13.42 2.30
N GLU A 97 -3.63 14.26 3.22
CA GLU A 97 -2.74 15.03 4.09
C GLU A 97 -2.13 14.18 5.22
N GLU A 98 -2.87 13.18 5.72
CA GLU A 98 -2.42 12.28 6.79
C GLU A 98 -1.21 11.47 6.34
N SER A 99 -1.28 10.89 5.14
CA SER A 99 -0.17 10.16 4.53
C SER A 99 1.05 11.06 4.29
N LEU A 100 0.85 12.31 3.87
CA LEU A 100 1.96 13.25 3.71
C LEU A 100 2.62 13.58 5.05
N LYS A 101 1.84 13.70 6.12
CA LYS A 101 2.35 13.89 7.49
C LYS A 101 3.13 12.67 7.97
N ASN A 102 2.63 11.46 7.73
CA ASN A 102 3.32 10.22 8.10
C ASN A 102 4.67 10.10 7.38
N ILE A 103 4.74 10.40 6.08
CA ILE A 103 6.02 10.42 5.33
C ILE A 103 6.99 11.48 5.88
N LYS A 104 6.48 12.65 6.27
CA LYS A 104 7.28 13.71 6.89
C LYS A 104 7.90 13.24 8.20
N ASP A 105 7.14 12.52 9.02
CA ASP A 105 7.62 12.01 10.30
C ASP A 105 8.66 10.90 10.07
N MET A 106 8.43 9.96 9.13
CA MET A 106 9.44 8.98 8.71
C MET A 106 10.73 9.63 8.18
N PHE A 107 10.63 10.78 7.50
CA PHE A 107 11.81 11.50 7.02
C PHE A 107 12.62 12.11 8.17
N LYS A 108 11.96 12.61 9.23
CA LYS A 108 12.66 13.12 10.41
C LYS A 108 13.37 12.00 11.18
N ASP A 109 12.75 10.82 11.20
CA ASP A 109 13.27 9.64 11.89
C ASP A 109 14.37 8.94 11.07
N GLY A 110 14.60 9.36 9.82
CA GLY A 110 15.63 8.83 8.93
C GLY A 110 15.21 7.60 8.12
N GLU A 111 13.97 7.12 8.31
CA GLU A 111 13.40 5.95 7.63
C GLU A 111 12.92 6.26 6.20
N ALA A 112 12.57 7.51 5.91
CA ALA A 112 12.29 7.99 4.56
C ALA A 112 13.41 8.88 4.03
N THR A 113 13.67 8.78 2.72
CA THR A 113 14.66 9.62 2.06
C THR A 113 14.12 11.03 1.75
N LYS A 114 15.02 12.01 1.64
CA LYS A 114 14.68 13.36 1.19
C LYS A 114 13.96 13.37 -0.17
N ALA A 115 14.35 12.45 -1.06
CA ALA A 115 13.72 12.31 -2.37
C ALA A 115 12.27 11.85 -2.27
N GLN A 116 11.98 10.83 -1.45
CA GLN A 116 10.62 10.34 -1.21
C GLN A 116 9.73 11.43 -0.59
N TYR A 117 10.26 12.20 0.37
CA TYR A 117 9.49 13.28 0.96
C TYR A 117 9.19 14.41 -0.04
N ALA A 118 10.17 14.81 -0.86
CA ALA A 118 9.99 15.82 -1.91
C ALA A 118 8.98 15.36 -2.97
N GLU A 119 9.04 14.08 -3.36
CA GLU A 119 8.11 13.48 -4.31
C GLU A 119 6.68 13.43 -3.77
N ALA A 120 6.51 13.10 -2.48
CA ALA A 120 5.20 13.12 -1.83
C ALA A 120 4.59 14.53 -1.78
N LEU A 121 5.40 15.56 -1.48
CA LEU A 121 4.96 16.96 -1.49
C LEU A 121 4.52 17.42 -2.89
N LEU A 122 5.28 17.07 -3.92
CA LEU A 122 4.93 17.39 -5.31
C LEU A 122 3.62 16.70 -5.71
N GLY A 123 3.52 15.39 -5.45
CA GLY A 123 2.32 14.62 -5.73
C GLY A 123 1.06 15.16 -5.06
N TYR A 124 1.16 15.52 -3.77
CA TYR A 124 0.07 16.12 -3.02
C TYR A 124 -0.35 17.47 -3.60
N ARG A 125 0.61 18.32 -3.95
CA ARG A 125 0.32 19.61 -4.60
C ARG A 125 -0.42 19.40 -5.92
N ASP A 126 0.06 18.51 -6.77
CA ASP A 126 -0.56 18.23 -8.07
C ASP A 126 -1.99 17.73 -7.90
N ALA A 127 -2.24 16.84 -6.93
CA ALA A 127 -3.59 16.36 -6.62
C ALA A 127 -4.54 17.47 -6.14
N VAL A 128 -4.06 18.35 -5.25
CA VAL A 128 -4.86 19.48 -4.73
C VAL A 128 -5.17 20.50 -5.85
N GLU A 129 -4.23 20.75 -6.76
CA GLU A 129 -4.45 21.62 -7.91
C GLU A 129 -5.42 20.99 -8.93
N GLU A 130 -5.30 19.68 -9.20
CA GLU A 130 -6.23 18.97 -10.08
C GLU A 130 -7.67 19.01 -9.54
N MET A 131 -7.83 18.83 -8.22
CA MET A 131 -9.13 18.91 -7.53
C MET A 131 -9.76 20.30 -7.62
N LYS A 132 -8.96 21.35 -7.86
CA LYS A 132 -9.40 22.74 -8.06
C LYS A 132 -9.52 23.12 -9.54
N SER A 133 -9.29 22.20 -10.46
CA SER A 133 -9.28 22.51 -11.88
C SER A 133 -10.60 23.11 -12.36
N PRO A 134 -10.57 24.12 -13.25
CA PRO A 134 -11.79 24.75 -13.80
C PRO A 134 -12.77 23.72 -14.36
N GLN A 135 -12.27 22.65 -14.99
CA GLN A 135 -13.08 21.58 -15.57
C GLN A 135 -13.86 20.80 -14.51
N ARG A 136 -13.27 20.52 -13.32
CA ARG A 136 -13.98 19.85 -12.22
C ARG A 136 -14.92 20.79 -11.49
N GLU A 137 -14.56 22.06 -11.35
CA GLU A 137 -15.47 23.08 -10.81
C GLU A 137 -16.66 23.33 -11.75
N GLU A 138 -16.45 23.25 -13.06
CA GLU A 138 -17.50 23.30 -14.08
C GLU A 138 -18.35 22.01 -14.09
N ALA A 139 -17.73 20.82 -13.98
CA ALA A 139 -18.46 19.56 -13.82
C ALA A 139 -19.35 19.55 -12.56
N LYS A 140 -18.83 20.04 -11.41
CA LYS A 140 -19.63 20.23 -10.18
C LYS A 140 -20.79 21.21 -10.38
N ARG A 141 -20.59 22.31 -11.11
CA ARG A 141 -21.68 23.25 -11.45
C ARG A 141 -22.73 22.61 -12.34
N LEU A 142 -22.32 21.70 -13.22
CA LEU A 142 -23.20 20.99 -14.16
C LEU A 142 -23.87 19.74 -13.55
N GLY A 143 -23.43 19.29 -12.37
CA GLY A 143 -24.03 18.17 -11.64
C GLY A 143 -23.83 16.80 -12.30
N ILE A 144 -22.76 16.64 -13.08
CA ILE A 144 -22.39 15.40 -13.79
C ILE A 144 -21.21 14.72 -13.09
#